data_AF-A0A817FJJ3-F1
#
_entry.id   AF-A0A817FJJ3-F1
#
_cell.length_a   1.000
_cell.length_b   1.000
_cell.length_c   1.000
_cell.angle_alpha   90.00
_cell.angle_beta   90.00
_cell.angle_gamma   90.00
#
_symmetry.space_group_name_H-M   'P 1'
#
loop_
_entity.id
_entity.type
_entity.pdbx_description
1 polymer ?
#
loop_
_entity_poly.entity_id
_entity_poly.type
_entity_poly.pdbx_seq_one_letter_code
_entity_poly.pdbx_strand_id
1 'polypeptide(L)'
;MTIQIRRRCRRCCLGRTAIYLLILFATSSTAICSYNFYLNVLSEQRNERFKSFIVDEKDLQDAKIKPTKNMQLFHEDYFNITNLACRYPKLTIDNPEILKHLDPVTKSQPDCEKSTNWVYVDNGTFRLSQQALQKHGPIVCAYRPILRSKDDFTTMEGARLFPVVDKMPLVSDFFRADCRARDGSFYSNIHSGIMFDAGLHMRHIWNPMVKTHLGYNVLMFGFDSISRMTFMRFLPKTFSYFIKELGGVVLKGIN
;
A
#
# COMPACT_ATOMS: atom_id res chain seq x y z
N MET A 1 -10.47 2.37 55.95
CA MET A 1 -9.21 3.14 55.99
C MET A 1 -8.03 2.16 56.11
N THR A 2 -7.55 1.37 55.13
CA THR A 2 -7.67 1.30 53.64
C THR A 2 -7.21 2.59 52.95
N ILE A 3 -6.39 2.63 51.86
CA ILE A 3 -6.21 1.75 50.67
C ILE A 3 -4.68 1.72 50.30
N GLN A 4 -3.96 0.60 50.03
CA GLN A 4 -3.84 -0.22 48.78
C GLN A 4 -3.19 0.54 47.57
N ILE A 5 -2.41 -0.01 46.60
CA ILE A 5 -2.21 -1.39 46.08
C ILE A 5 -0.76 -1.97 46.28
N ARG A 6 0.01 -2.43 45.26
CA ARG A 6 0.90 -3.64 45.42
C ARG A 6 1.96 -3.90 44.32
N ARG A 7 3.01 -4.68 44.64
CA ARG A 7 4.14 -5.19 43.79
C ARG A 7 3.81 -6.42 42.90
N ARG A 8 4.66 -6.71 41.89
CA ARG A 8 5.26 -8.04 41.49
C ARG A 8 6.39 -7.76 40.46
N CYS A 9 7.64 -8.25 40.49
CA CYS A 9 8.40 -9.35 41.13
C CYS A 9 8.30 -10.75 40.47
N ARG A 10 9.41 -11.21 39.84
CA ARG A 10 10.12 -12.46 40.21
C ARG A 10 11.56 -12.54 39.66
N ARG A 11 12.45 -13.17 40.45
CA ARG A 11 13.81 -13.66 40.11
C ARG A 11 13.75 -15.17 39.78
N CYS A 12 14.76 -15.67 39.06
CA CYS A 12 15.46 -16.98 39.17
C CYS A 12 16.34 -17.16 37.90
N CYS A 13 17.47 -17.89 37.85
CA CYS A 13 18.45 -18.33 38.84
C CYS A 13 19.77 -18.74 38.11
N LEU A 14 20.82 -19.04 38.89
CA LEU A 14 22.16 -19.57 38.58
C LEU A 14 22.43 -20.28 37.22
N GLY A 15 23.70 -20.23 36.77
CA GLY A 15 24.32 -21.33 35.99
C GLY A 15 25.60 -20.97 35.22
N ARG A 16 26.72 -21.65 35.51
CA ARG A 16 27.92 -21.68 34.64
C ARG A 16 27.78 -22.80 33.58
N THR A 17 28.62 -22.70 32.53
CA THR A 17 29.17 -23.73 31.61
C THR A 17 28.57 -23.89 30.19
N ALA A 18 29.35 -23.41 29.21
CA ALA A 18 29.93 -24.14 28.05
C ALA A 18 29.06 -24.79 26.94
N ILE A 19 29.66 -24.79 25.72
CA ILE A 19 29.49 -25.73 24.58
C ILE A 19 28.37 -25.45 23.53
N TYR A 20 28.83 -24.86 22.40
CA TYR A 20 28.61 -25.21 20.97
C TYR A 20 27.24 -25.21 20.23
N LEU A 21 27.36 -24.79 18.95
CA LEU A 21 26.61 -25.12 17.72
C LEU A 21 25.15 -24.62 17.49
N LEU A 22 25.08 -23.55 16.66
CA LEU A 22 24.43 -23.49 15.32
C LEU A 22 22.88 -23.56 15.13
N ILE A 23 22.41 -22.64 14.23
CA ILE A 23 21.17 -22.63 13.39
C ILE A 23 20.02 -21.66 13.79
N LEU A 24 19.90 -20.60 12.97
CA LEU A 24 18.73 -19.86 12.45
C LEU A 24 17.34 -19.97 13.12
N PHE A 25 16.76 -18.83 13.56
CA PHE A 25 15.73 -18.04 12.82
C PHE A 25 15.09 -16.93 13.69
N ALA A 26 14.73 -15.79 13.07
CA ALA A 26 13.95 -14.65 13.61
C ALA A 26 14.56 -13.91 14.82
N THR A 27 14.52 -12.56 14.92
CA THR A 27 13.39 -11.67 14.65
C THR A 27 13.73 -10.45 13.81
N SER A 28 12.89 -10.17 12.82
CA SER A 28 12.81 -8.88 12.12
C SER A 28 11.98 -7.89 12.93
N SER A 29 12.60 -6.85 13.48
CA SER A 29 12.05 -5.48 13.67
C SER A 29 12.86 -4.70 14.71
N THR A 30 13.85 -3.94 14.27
CA THR A 30 14.07 -2.55 14.73
C THR A 30 15.07 -1.87 13.80
N ALA A 31 14.93 -0.55 13.71
CA ALA A 31 15.65 0.37 12.86
C ALA A 31 17.16 0.09 12.65
N ILE A 32 17.62 0.34 11.42
CA ILE A 32 18.64 1.36 11.11
C ILE A 32 18.47 1.70 9.62
N CYS A 33 18.03 2.93 9.32
CA CYS A 33 17.97 3.46 7.96
C CYS A 33 19.14 4.43 7.74
N SER A 34 20.37 3.93 7.84
CA SER A 34 21.56 4.69 7.47
C SER A 34 21.80 4.55 5.96
N TYR A 35 21.27 5.51 5.19
CA TYR A 35 21.63 5.68 3.79
C TYR A 35 23.12 6.02 3.68
N ASN A 36 23.95 5.04 3.34
CA ASN A 36 25.36 5.26 3.03
C ASN A 36 25.48 6.07 1.73
N PHE A 37 25.62 7.39 1.86
CA PHE A 37 25.84 8.29 0.72
C PHE A 37 27.31 8.28 0.31
N TYR A 38 27.66 7.51 -0.73
CA TYR A 38 29.04 7.41 -1.22
C TYR A 38 29.34 8.55 -2.21
N LEU A 39 30.25 9.45 -1.84
CA LEU A 39 30.87 10.44 -2.72
C LEU A 39 32.33 10.02 -2.99
N ASN A 40 32.60 9.54 -4.21
CA ASN A 40 33.98 9.29 -4.66
C ASN A 40 34.65 10.63 -5.01
N VAL A 41 35.32 11.25 -4.04
CA VAL A 41 36.14 12.44 -4.29
C VAL A 41 37.52 11.99 -4.78
N LEU A 42 37.75 12.09 -6.09
CA LEU A 42 39.09 11.90 -6.68
C LEU A 42 39.95 13.13 -6.37
N SER A 43 40.93 12.97 -5.49
CA SER A 43 42.02 13.92 -5.28
C SER A 43 43.23 13.49 -6.11
N GLU A 44 43.61 14.30 -7.09
CA GLU A 44 44.62 14.00 -8.12
C GLU A 44 46.08 14.10 -7.64
N GLN A 45 46.32 13.86 -6.33
CA GLN A 45 47.59 14.19 -5.66
C GLN A 45 48.20 13.08 -4.79
N ARG A 46 47.59 11.89 -4.69
CA ARG A 46 48.25 10.67 -4.19
C ARG A 46 47.45 9.42 -4.55
N ASN A 47 48.14 8.37 -5.00
CA ASN A 47 47.54 7.17 -5.61
C ASN A 47 47.01 6.15 -4.58
N GLU A 48 46.27 6.63 -3.57
CA GLU A 48 45.73 5.84 -2.46
C GLU A 48 44.21 6.02 -2.35
N ARG A 49 43.45 4.91 -2.39
CA ARG A 49 41.98 4.93 -2.26
C ARG A 49 41.55 5.08 -0.81
N PHE A 50 41.55 6.31 -0.30
CA PHE A 50 40.87 6.61 0.96
C PHE A 50 39.36 6.60 0.78
N LYS A 51 38.64 5.83 1.60
CA LYS A 51 37.19 5.97 1.76
C LYS A 51 36.93 7.03 2.83
N SER A 52 36.73 8.27 2.40
CA SER A 52 36.22 9.34 3.26
C SER A 52 34.72 9.16 3.49
N PHE A 53 34.31 9.19 4.75
CA PHE A 53 32.90 9.19 5.14
C PHE A 53 32.53 10.60 5.64
N ILE A 54 31.45 11.14 5.06
CA ILE A 54 30.82 12.39 5.48
C ILE A 54 29.70 12.01 6.43
N VAL A 55 29.78 12.41 7.69
CA VAL A 55 28.79 12.08 8.73
C VAL A 55 28.63 13.29 9.67
N ASP A 56 27.39 13.57 10.09
CA ASP A 56 27.11 14.54 11.16
C ASP A 56 27.67 14.01 12.49
N GLU A 57 28.23 14.91 13.30
CA GLU A 57 28.72 14.58 14.63
C GLU A 57 27.59 14.13 15.58
N LYS A 58 26.37 14.67 15.41
CA LYS A 58 25.18 14.29 16.20
C LYS A 58 24.75 12.84 15.91
N ASP A 59 24.69 12.45 14.63
CA ASP A 59 24.39 11.07 14.22
C ASP A 59 25.38 10.06 14.83
N LEU A 60 26.66 10.44 14.94
CA LEU A 60 27.69 9.59 15.56
C LEU A 60 27.53 9.47 17.08
N GLN A 61 27.13 10.55 17.76
CA GLN A 61 26.84 10.52 19.19
C GLN A 61 25.60 9.66 19.49
N ASP A 62 24.53 9.80 18.72
CA ASP A 62 23.30 8.99 18.85
C ASP A 62 23.58 7.50 18.57
N ALA A 63 24.37 7.20 17.53
CA ALA A 63 24.82 5.85 17.21
C ALA A 63 25.91 5.30 18.17
N LYS A 64 26.45 6.14 19.08
CA LYS A 64 27.56 5.83 20.00
C LYS A 64 28.85 5.39 19.28
N ILE A 65 29.05 5.85 18.05
CA ILE A 65 30.22 5.54 17.22
C ILE A 65 31.31 6.58 17.50
N LYS A 66 32.52 6.11 17.85
CA LYS A 66 33.67 7.00 17.99
C LYS A 66 34.25 7.34 16.61
N PRO A 67 34.53 8.62 16.30
CA PRO A 67 35.18 9.00 15.05
C PRO A 67 36.52 8.27 14.86
N THR A 68 36.78 7.84 13.63
CA THR A 68 38.07 7.22 13.25
C THR A 68 38.84 8.16 12.33
N LYS A 69 40.16 7.93 12.15
CA LYS A 69 41.03 8.77 11.31
C LYS A 69 40.61 8.84 9.83
N ASN A 70 39.69 7.99 9.38
CA ASN A 70 39.17 7.95 8.01
C ASN A 70 37.84 8.72 7.84
N MET A 71 37.35 9.36 8.90
CA MET A 71 36.09 10.11 8.90
C MET A 71 36.39 11.60 8.94
N GLN A 72 35.76 12.36 8.06
CA GLN A 72 35.84 13.81 8.06
C GLN A 72 34.55 14.36 8.66
N LEU A 73 34.65 14.86 9.88
CA LEU A 73 33.53 15.46 10.59
C LEU A 73 33.24 16.85 10.00
N PHE A 74 31.96 17.13 9.79
CA PHE A 74 31.47 18.47 9.49
C PHE A 74 30.72 18.98 10.71
N HIS A 75 31.23 20.03 11.33
CA HIS A 75 30.52 20.70 12.43
C HIS A 75 29.31 21.47 11.92
N GLU A 76 28.37 21.75 12.82
CA GLU A 76 27.09 22.41 12.53
C GLU A 76 27.25 23.74 11.74
N ASP A 77 28.36 24.46 11.97
CA ASP A 77 28.75 25.68 11.25
C ASP A 77 28.87 25.51 9.73
N TYR A 78 29.19 24.32 9.24
CA TYR A 78 29.24 24.01 7.80
C TYR A 78 27.85 23.98 7.16
N PHE A 79 26.84 23.56 7.93
CA PHE A 79 25.44 23.59 7.51
C PHE A 79 24.79 24.95 7.77
N ASN A 80 25.36 25.75 8.68
CA ASN A 80 24.93 27.09 9.05
C ASN A 80 25.31 28.19 8.02
N ILE A 81 25.71 27.79 6.80
CA ILE A 81 25.89 28.73 5.68
C ILE A 81 24.50 29.25 5.29
N THR A 82 24.22 30.50 5.65
CA THR A 82 22.90 31.17 5.70
C THR A 82 22.15 31.36 4.37
N ASN A 83 22.50 30.61 3.32
CA ASN A 83 21.79 30.60 2.03
C ASN A 83 21.51 29.19 1.47
N LEU A 84 21.70 28.12 2.26
CA LEU A 84 21.30 26.75 1.90
C LEU A 84 19.78 26.55 2.01
N ALA A 85 19.02 27.21 1.12
CA ALA A 85 17.61 26.87 0.92
C ALA A 85 17.51 25.41 0.45
N CYS A 86 16.74 24.58 1.16
CA CYS A 86 16.50 23.17 0.83
C CYS A 86 15.88 23.02 -0.57
N ARG A 87 16.73 22.84 -1.59
CA ARG A 87 16.30 22.62 -2.96
C ARG A 87 15.94 21.16 -3.16
N TYR A 88 14.64 20.88 -3.24
CA TYR A 88 14.15 19.54 -3.57
C TYR A 88 14.82 19.01 -4.85
N PRO A 89 15.38 17.78 -4.84
CA PRO A 89 16.01 17.20 -6.01
C PRO A 89 14.97 17.00 -7.12
N LYS A 90 15.28 17.47 -8.33
CA LYS A 90 14.44 17.24 -9.52
C LYS A 90 14.64 15.81 -10.01
N LEU A 91 13.90 14.87 -9.43
CA LEU A 91 13.94 13.46 -9.81
C LEU A 91 13.32 13.24 -11.20
N THR A 92 14.05 12.62 -12.11
CA THR A 92 13.53 12.20 -13.43
C THR A 92 12.96 10.77 -13.37
N ILE A 93 12.04 10.48 -14.29
CA ILE A 93 11.36 9.17 -14.37
C ILE A 93 12.34 8.07 -14.82
N ASP A 94 13.27 8.44 -15.69
CA ASP A 94 14.21 7.63 -16.43
C ASP A 94 15.61 7.55 -15.82
N ASN A 95 15.81 8.02 -14.59
CA ASN A 95 17.12 8.04 -13.94
C ASN A 95 17.76 6.62 -13.91
N PRO A 96 18.89 6.38 -14.61
CA PRO A 96 19.47 5.06 -14.76
C PRO A 96 19.97 4.45 -13.44
N GLU A 97 20.41 5.31 -12.50
CA GLU A 97 20.83 4.90 -11.16
C GLU A 97 19.67 4.33 -10.33
N ILE A 98 18.43 4.71 -10.64
CA ILE A 98 17.23 4.13 -10.02
C ILE A 98 16.74 2.92 -10.83
N LEU A 99 16.71 3.02 -12.17
CA LEU A 99 16.20 1.95 -13.04
C LEU A 99 16.93 0.62 -12.83
N LYS A 100 18.25 0.63 -12.56
CA LYS A 100 19.03 -0.59 -12.25
C LYS A 100 18.60 -1.33 -10.96
N HIS A 101 17.86 -0.66 -10.09
CA HIS A 101 17.33 -1.21 -8.83
C HIS A 101 15.83 -1.53 -8.89
N LEU A 102 15.16 -1.20 -10.00
CA LEU A 102 13.77 -1.57 -10.23
C LEU A 102 13.71 -2.89 -10.98
N ASP A 103 13.14 -3.91 -10.34
CA ASP A 103 12.87 -5.17 -11.02
C ASP A 103 11.83 -4.92 -12.13
N PRO A 104 12.12 -5.24 -13.40
CA PRO A 104 11.14 -5.05 -14.47
C PRO A 104 9.93 -5.95 -14.22
N VAL A 105 8.73 -5.36 -14.30
CA VAL A 105 7.42 -5.99 -14.02
C VAL A 105 7.12 -7.21 -14.92
N THR A 106 7.98 -7.51 -15.90
CA THR A 106 7.96 -8.74 -16.70
C THR A 106 7.96 -10.02 -15.86
N LYS A 107 8.53 -10.02 -14.64
CA LYS A 107 8.47 -11.18 -13.73
C LYS A 107 7.14 -11.36 -12.99
N SER A 108 6.30 -10.33 -12.94
CA SER A 108 5.12 -10.26 -12.08
C SER A 108 3.90 -9.65 -12.80
N GLN A 109 3.70 -10.02 -14.07
CA GLN A 109 2.40 -9.84 -14.69
C GLN A 109 1.38 -10.69 -13.92
N PRO A 110 0.34 -10.11 -13.31
CA PRO A 110 -0.74 -10.91 -12.76
C PRO A 110 -1.37 -11.72 -13.90
N ASP A 111 -1.65 -12.99 -13.67
CA ASP A 111 -2.41 -13.81 -14.61
C ASP A 111 -3.88 -13.37 -14.58
N CYS A 112 -4.15 -12.25 -15.26
CA CYS A 112 -5.48 -11.75 -15.47
C CYS A 112 -6.20 -12.72 -16.39
N GLU A 113 -7.05 -13.57 -15.79
CA GLU A 113 -7.78 -14.61 -16.51
C GLU A 113 -8.50 -14.01 -17.72
N LYS A 114 -8.17 -14.51 -18.92
CA LYS A 114 -8.71 -14.00 -20.20
C LYS A 114 -10.16 -14.42 -20.44
N SER A 115 -10.77 -15.17 -19.51
CA SER A 115 -12.14 -15.64 -19.63
C SER A 115 -13.13 -14.51 -19.37
N THR A 116 -14.25 -14.50 -20.08
CA THR A 116 -15.32 -13.53 -19.82
C THR A 116 -15.93 -13.82 -18.46
N ASN A 117 -15.89 -12.85 -17.54
CA ASN A 117 -16.61 -12.93 -16.27
C ASN A 117 -18.09 -13.28 -16.50
N TRP A 118 -18.60 -14.29 -15.80
CA TRP A 118 -20.00 -14.72 -15.92
C TRP A 118 -20.96 -13.73 -15.26
N VAL A 119 -20.49 -13.05 -14.22
CA VAL A 119 -21.21 -12.04 -13.44
C VAL A 119 -20.52 -10.69 -13.60
N TYR A 120 -21.31 -9.63 -13.67
CA TYR A 120 -20.81 -8.26 -13.57
C TYR A 120 -21.81 -7.39 -12.79
N VAL A 121 -21.40 -6.18 -12.46
CA VAL A 121 -22.26 -5.17 -11.84
C VAL A 121 -22.54 -4.08 -12.86
N ASP A 122 -23.79 -3.62 -12.92
CA ASP A 122 -24.19 -2.45 -13.69
C ASP A 122 -25.22 -1.66 -12.87
N ASN A 123 -24.99 -0.35 -12.72
CA ASN A 123 -25.84 0.59 -11.98
C ASN A 123 -26.42 0.04 -10.63
N GLY A 124 -25.56 -0.56 -9.79
CA GLY A 124 -25.98 -1.12 -8.50
C GLY A 124 -26.84 -2.39 -8.58
N THR A 125 -26.84 -3.08 -9.72
CA THR A 125 -27.55 -4.36 -9.94
C THR A 125 -26.58 -5.49 -10.29
N PHE A 126 -26.93 -6.71 -9.88
CA PHE A 126 -26.29 -7.96 -10.29
C PHE A 126 -26.68 -8.30 -11.72
N ARG A 127 -25.69 -8.61 -12.57
CA ARG A 127 -25.90 -8.89 -14.00
C ARG A 127 -25.26 -10.20 -14.42
N LEU A 128 -25.95 -10.97 -15.26
CA LEU A 128 -25.40 -12.15 -15.92
C LEU A 128 -24.91 -11.81 -17.34
N SER A 129 -23.69 -12.25 -17.64
CA SER A 129 -23.06 -12.07 -18.95
C SER A 129 -23.80 -12.88 -20.03
N GLN A 130 -24.28 -12.20 -21.06
CA GLN A 130 -24.95 -12.84 -22.20
C GLN A 130 -23.99 -13.76 -22.97
N GLN A 131 -22.70 -13.42 -23.04
CA GLN A 131 -21.68 -14.29 -23.62
C GLN A 131 -21.51 -15.58 -22.82
N ALA A 132 -21.56 -15.50 -21.48
CA ALA A 132 -21.49 -16.69 -20.62
C ALA A 132 -22.74 -17.56 -20.77
N LEU A 133 -23.94 -16.96 -20.81
CA LEU A 133 -25.20 -17.67 -21.04
C LEU A 133 -25.27 -18.35 -22.42
N GLN A 134 -24.75 -17.70 -23.47
CA GLN A 134 -24.65 -18.30 -24.81
C GLN A 134 -23.66 -19.48 -24.85
N LYS A 135 -22.54 -19.37 -24.13
CA LYS A 135 -21.46 -20.39 -24.13
C LYS A 135 -21.78 -21.60 -23.24
N HIS A 136 -22.32 -21.38 -22.06
CA HIS A 136 -22.49 -22.38 -21.01
C HIS A 136 -23.97 -22.79 -20.78
N GLY A 137 -24.90 -22.16 -21.51
CA GLY A 137 -26.34 -22.34 -21.33
C GLY A 137 -26.86 -21.67 -20.06
N PRO A 138 -27.98 -22.16 -19.49
CA PRO A 138 -28.53 -21.59 -18.26
C PRO A 138 -27.55 -21.68 -17.09
N ILE A 139 -27.25 -20.53 -16.48
CA ILE A 139 -26.39 -20.37 -15.31
C ILE A 139 -27.26 -20.09 -14.09
N VAL A 140 -26.99 -20.77 -12.97
CA VAL A 140 -27.61 -20.49 -11.67
C VAL A 140 -26.52 -20.09 -10.68
N CYS A 141 -26.71 -18.95 -10.01
CA CYS A 141 -25.73 -18.38 -9.09
C CYS A 141 -26.25 -18.31 -7.65
N ALA A 142 -25.32 -18.40 -6.70
CA ALA A 142 -25.48 -17.94 -5.33
C ALA A 142 -24.68 -16.65 -5.11
N TYR A 143 -25.22 -15.76 -4.30
CA TYR A 143 -24.59 -14.51 -3.89
C TYR A 143 -24.28 -14.58 -2.40
N ARG A 144 -23.08 -14.19 -2.00
CA ARG A 144 -22.69 -14.06 -0.59
C ARG A 144 -22.17 -12.65 -0.33
N PRO A 145 -22.85 -11.83 0.48
CA PRO A 145 -22.33 -10.53 0.89
C PRO A 145 -20.96 -10.69 1.55
N ILE A 146 -20.01 -9.80 1.28
CA ILE A 146 -18.78 -9.68 2.05
C ILE A 146 -18.92 -8.43 2.91
N LEU A 147 -19.07 -8.64 4.21
CA LEU A 147 -19.32 -7.59 5.19
C LEU A 147 -18.07 -7.33 6.02
N ARG A 148 -17.87 -6.10 6.47
CA ARG A 148 -16.89 -5.81 7.54
C ARG A 148 -17.35 -6.47 8.84
N SER A 149 -16.40 -7.02 9.57
CA SER A 149 -16.63 -7.66 10.87
C SER A 149 -16.46 -6.61 11.98
N LYS A 150 -15.81 -6.96 13.10
CA LYS A 150 -15.69 -6.10 14.29
C LYS A 150 -14.63 -5.01 14.18
N ASP A 151 -13.68 -5.15 13.26
CA ASP A 151 -12.53 -4.24 13.09
C ASP A 151 -12.23 -3.99 11.60
N ASP A 152 -11.34 -3.04 11.34
CA ASP A 152 -10.98 -2.60 9.98
C ASP A 152 -10.18 -3.64 9.17
N PHE A 153 -9.72 -4.73 9.81
CA PHE A 153 -8.86 -5.75 9.21
C PHE A 153 -9.57 -7.10 8.99
N THR A 154 -10.84 -7.23 9.40
CA THR A 154 -11.59 -8.48 9.34
C THR A 154 -12.89 -8.36 8.54
N THR A 155 -13.14 -9.37 7.71
CA THR A 155 -14.37 -9.52 6.91
C THR A 155 -15.08 -10.83 7.23
N MET A 156 -16.38 -10.88 6.99
CA MET A 156 -17.21 -12.08 7.15
C MET A 156 -18.15 -12.24 5.94
N GLU A 157 -18.44 -13.49 5.56
CA GLU A 157 -19.51 -13.77 4.60
C GLU A 157 -20.88 -13.60 5.28
N GLY A 158 -21.77 -12.81 4.67
CA GLY A 158 -23.16 -12.65 5.09
C GLY A 158 -24.05 -13.81 4.67
N ALA A 159 -25.36 -13.66 4.87
CA ALA A 159 -26.34 -14.67 4.49
C ALA A 159 -26.28 -14.99 2.99
N ARG A 160 -26.17 -16.28 2.64
CA ARG A 160 -26.16 -16.76 1.25
C ARG A 160 -27.54 -16.57 0.62
N LEU A 161 -27.61 -15.78 -0.44
CA LEU A 161 -28.80 -15.62 -1.27
C LEU A 161 -28.73 -16.57 -2.46
N PHE A 162 -29.77 -17.39 -2.64
CA PHE A 162 -29.86 -18.35 -3.73
C PHE A 162 -31.32 -18.72 -4.03
N PRO A 163 -31.74 -18.82 -5.31
CA PRO A 163 -30.99 -18.39 -6.49
C PRO A 163 -30.99 -16.86 -6.62
N VAL A 164 -29.88 -16.27 -7.08
CA VAL A 164 -29.89 -14.88 -7.58
C VAL A 164 -30.24 -14.85 -9.06
N VAL A 165 -30.98 -13.81 -9.46
CA VAL A 165 -31.46 -13.60 -10.84
C VAL A 165 -30.82 -12.34 -11.45
N ASP A 166 -30.77 -12.29 -12.77
CA ASP A 166 -30.33 -11.10 -13.51
C ASP A 166 -31.18 -9.87 -13.12
N LYS A 167 -30.53 -8.70 -13.02
CA LYS A 167 -31.11 -7.40 -12.60
C LYS A 167 -31.48 -7.27 -11.12
N MET A 168 -31.21 -8.28 -10.28
CA MET A 168 -31.45 -8.12 -8.84
C MET A 168 -30.59 -6.97 -8.28
N PRO A 169 -31.15 -6.04 -7.46
CA PRO A 169 -30.34 -5.03 -6.78
C PRO A 169 -29.25 -5.67 -5.91
N LEU A 170 -28.08 -5.03 -5.82
CA LEU A 170 -27.06 -5.45 -4.86
C LEU A 170 -27.57 -5.32 -3.42
N VAL A 171 -27.10 -6.20 -2.55
CA VAL A 171 -27.37 -6.16 -1.10
C VAL A 171 -26.11 -5.87 -0.26
N SER A 172 -24.99 -5.61 -0.95
CA SER A 172 -23.70 -5.22 -0.39
C SER A 172 -22.77 -4.74 -1.50
N ASP A 173 -21.86 -3.82 -1.17
CA ASP A 173 -20.85 -3.30 -2.12
C ASP A 173 -19.86 -4.37 -2.58
N PHE A 174 -19.59 -5.40 -1.78
CA PHE A 174 -18.71 -6.51 -2.09
C PHE A 174 -19.43 -7.83 -1.91
N PHE A 175 -19.24 -8.77 -2.83
CA PHE A 175 -19.85 -10.10 -2.74
C PHE A 175 -19.06 -11.17 -3.46
N ARG A 176 -19.18 -12.42 -3.01
CA ARG A 176 -18.76 -13.60 -3.78
C ARG A 176 -19.95 -14.10 -4.60
N ALA A 177 -19.75 -14.34 -5.89
CA ALA A 177 -20.71 -15.02 -6.76
C ALA A 177 -20.23 -16.45 -7.01
N ASP A 178 -20.98 -17.46 -6.55
CA ASP A 178 -20.72 -18.88 -6.84
C ASP A 178 -21.75 -19.37 -7.86
N CYS A 179 -21.34 -19.58 -9.11
CA CYS A 179 -22.22 -19.92 -10.22
C CYS A 179 -21.93 -21.30 -10.80
N ARG A 180 -22.99 -21.99 -11.23
CA ARG A 180 -22.90 -23.28 -11.93
C ARG A 180 -23.78 -23.26 -13.18
N ALA A 181 -23.24 -23.77 -14.28
CA ALA A 181 -23.93 -23.87 -15.55
C ALA A 181 -24.45 -25.30 -15.81
N ARG A 182 -25.35 -25.43 -16.78
CA ARG A 182 -25.93 -26.74 -17.17
C ARG A 182 -24.90 -27.71 -17.76
N ASP A 183 -23.87 -27.19 -18.43
CA ASP A 183 -22.75 -27.99 -18.98
C ASP A 183 -21.83 -28.58 -17.88
N GLY A 184 -22.10 -28.29 -16.61
CA GLY A 184 -21.33 -28.75 -15.46
C GLY A 184 -20.20 -27.81 -15.05
N SER A 185 -19.89 -26.78 -15.84
CA SER A 185 -18.86 -25.79 -15.53
C SER A 185 -19.26 -24.90 -14.34
N PHE A 186 -18.24 -24.29 -13.72
CA PHE A 186 -18.34 -23.55 -12.47
C PHE A 186 -17.54 -22.25 -12.56
N TYR A 187 -18.03 -21.23 -11.88
CA TYR A 187 -17.41 -19.92 -11.74
C TYR A 187 -17.53 -19.48 -10.29
N SER A 188 -16.44 -19.05 -9.67
CA SER A 188 -16.48 -18.36 -8.38
C SER A 188 -15.51 -17.20 -8.39
N ASN A 189 -16.02 -15.99 -8.15
CA ASN A 189 -15.22 -14.79 -8.10
C ASN A 189 -15.80 -13.78 -7.10
N ILE A 190 -14.97 -12.84 -6.67
CA ILE A 190 -15.39 -11.69 -5.86
C ILE A 190 -15.68 -10.52 -6.79
N HIS A 191 -16.83 -9.90 -6.58
CA HIS A 191 -17.27 -8.72 -7.30
C HIS A 191 -17.43 -7.54 -6.35
N SER A 192 -17.25 -6.34 -6.90
CA SER A 192 -17.55 -5.09 -6.24
C SER A 192 -18.53 -4.24 -7.05
N GLY A 193 -19.26 -3.39 -6.35
CA GLY A 193 -20.26 -2.48 -6.88
C GLY A 193 -20.60 -1.42 -5.84
N ILE A 194 -21.61 -0.60 -6.14
CA ILE A 194 -22.18 0.35 -5.19
C ILE A 194 -23.62 -0.08 -4.93
N MET A 195 -23.92 -0.47 -3.69
CA MET A 195 -25.28 -0.78 -3.26
C MET A 195 -26.09 0.52 -3.11
N PHE A 196 -27.32 0.53 -3.62
CA PHE A 196 -28.24 1.63 -3.33
C PHE A 196 -28.86 1.45 -1.93
N ASP A 197 -28.45 2.31 -0.99
CA ASP A 197 -29.06 2.40 0.34
C ASP A 197 -29.94 3.67 0.41
N ALA A 198 -31.26 3.49 0.46
CA ALA A 198 -32.21 4.60 0.57
C ALA A 198 -32.05 5.39 1.89
N GLY A 199 -31.66 4.73 2.98
CA GLY A 199 -31.40 5.36 4.28
C GLY A 199 -30.17 6.26 4.25
N LEU A 200 -29.08 5.84 3.59
CA LEU A 200 -27.91 6.71 3.32
C LEU A 200 -28.31 7.91 2.46
N HIS A 201 -29.06 7.67 1.37
CA HIS A 201 -29.49 8.75 0.48
C HIS A 201 -30.37 9.76 1.20
N MET A 202 -31.30 9.35 2.07
CA MET A 202 -32.14 10.28 2.85
C MET A 202 -31.37 11.15 3.86
N ARG A 203 -30.10 10.84 4.20
CA ARG A 203 -29.34 11.63 5.19
C ARG A 203 -29.17 13.10 4.80
N HIS A 204 -29.11 13.42 3.51
CA HIS A 204 -29.01 14.81 3.04
C HIS A 204 -30.27 15.65 3.30
N ILE A 205 -31.43 15.00 3.51
CA ILE A 205 -32.70 15.67 3.82
C ILE A 205 -32.68 16.13 5.29
N TRP A 206 -32.21 15.26 6.18
CA TRP A 206 -32.17 15.50 7.63
C TRP A 206 -30.98 16.36 8.06
N ASN A 207 -29.84 16.22 7.36
CA ASN A 207 -28.65 17.04 7.52
C ASN A 207 -28.32 17.73 6.18
N PRO A 208 -29.07 18.79 5.80
CA PRO A 208 -28.81 19.52 4.57
C PRO A 208 -27.46 20.22 4.64
N MET A 209 -26.72 20.17 3.53
CA MET A 209 -25.45 20.90 3.41
C MET A 209 -25.69 22.41 3.54
N VAL A 210 -24.82 23.10 4.27
CA VAL A 210 -24.84 24.57 4.31
C VAL A 210 -24.70 25.11 2.88
N LYS A 211 -25.46 26.15 2.53
CA LYS A 211 -25.56 26.68 1.15
C LYS A 211 -24.23 27.13 0.52
N THR A 212 -23.17 27.22 1.30
CA THR A 212 -21.80 27.57 0.89
C THR A 212 -20.95 26.37 0.48
N HIS A 213 -21.39 25.12 0.72
CA HIS A 213 -20.68 23.93 0.27
C HIS A 213 -20.93 23.64 -1.21
N LEU A 214 -19.91 23.11 -1.88
CA LEU A 214 -19.93 22.78 -3.31
C LEU A 214 -20.82 21.57 -3.68
N GLY A 215 -21.24 20.77 -2.70
CA GLY A 215 -22.15 19.64 -2.93
C GLY A 215 -21.54 18.41 -3.63
N TYR A 216 -20.21 18.31 -3.73
CA TYR A 216 -19.55 17.19 -4.40
C TYR A 216 -19.36 15.96 -3.51
N ASN A 217 -19.56 14.78 -4.08
CA ASN A 217 -19.06 13.51 -3.53
C ASN A 217 -17.53 13.44 -3.72
N VAL A 218 -16.78 13.17 -2.65
CA VAL A 218 -15.32 13.07 -2.69
C VAL A 218 -14.91 11.62 -2.45
N LEU A 219 -14.30 10.98 -3.45
CA LEU A 219 -13.64 9.69 -3.30
C LEU A 219 -12.15 9.91 -3.03
N MET A 220 -11.68 9.44 -1.88
CA MET A 220 -10.26 9.39 -1.54
C MET A 220 -9.77 7.95 -1.60
N PHE A 221 -8.73 7.69 -2.38
CA PHE A 221 -8.03 6.41 -2.38
C PHE A 221 -6.52 6.67 -2.33
N GLY A 222 -5.81 5.87 -1.54
CA GLY A 222 -4.38 6.00 -1.30
C GLY A 222 -3.63 4.75 -1.78
N PHE A 223 -2.42 4.98 -2.30
CA PHE A 223 -1.44 3.91 -2.53
C PHE A 223 -0.41 3.98 -1.41
N ASP A 224 -0.46 3.03 -0.48
CA ASP A 224 0.56 2.92 0.56
C ASP A 224 1.93 2.59 -0.08
N SER A 225 3.00 3.13 0.51
CA SER A 225 4.40 2.80 0.22
C SER A 225 4.83 3.00 -1.25
N ILE A 226 4.09 3.81 -2.02
CA ILE A 226 4.38 4.11 -3.43
C ILE A 226 4.72 5.61 -3.58
N SER A 227 5.95 5.90 -3.99
CA SER A 227 6.33 7.27 -4.38
C SER A 227 5.63 7.70 -5.68
N ARG A 228 5.42 9.01 -5.87
CA ARG A 228 4.91 9.57 -7.14
C ARG A 228 5.71 9.06 -8.35
N MET A 229 7.04 8.99 -8.23
CA MET A 229 7.92 8.52 -9.30
C MET A 229 7.74 7.01 -9.57
N THR A 230 7.52 6.21 -8.53
CA THR A 230 7.20 4.79 -8.61
C THR A 230 5.87 4.58 -9.36
N PHE A 231 4.83 5.34 -9.02
CA PHE A 231 3.53 5.29 -9.71
C PHE A 231 3.67 5.64 -11.21
N MET A 232 4.37 6.72 -11.54
CA MET A 232 4.59 7.15 -12.93
C MET A 232 5.39 6.13 -13.75
N ARG A 233 6.36 5.44 -13.14
CA ARG A 233 7.19 4.41 -13.81
C ARG A 233 6.43 3.12 -14.08
N PHE A 234 5.71 2.60 -13.09
CA PHE A 234 5.09 1.28 -13.17
C PHE A 234 3.65 1.30 -13.69
N LEU A 235 2.94 2.42 -13.57
CA LEU A 235 1.56 2.60 -14.05
C LEU A 235 1.45 3.76 -15.07
N PRO A 236 2.29 3.83 -16.13
CA PRO A 236 2.34 4.97 -17.05
C PRO A 236 1.03 5.16 -17.83
N LYS A 237 0.31 4.07 -18.12
CA LYS A 237 -1.03 4.12 -18.76
C LYS A 237 -2.05 4.77 -17.82
N THR A 238 -2.13 4.30 -16.57
CA THR A 238 -3.03 4.85 -15.54
C THR A 238 -2.72 6.32 -15.26
N PHE A 239 -1.44 6.67 -15.15
CA PHE A 239 -1.01 8.06 -14.98
C PHE A 239 -1.41 8.92 -16.20
N SER A 240 -1.17 8.46 -17.43
CA SER A 240 -1.60 9.19 -18.63
C SER A 240 -3.12 9.39 -18.68
N TYR A 241 -3.91 8.37 -18.29
CA TYR A 241 -5.38 8.46 -18.23
C TYR A 241 -5.83 9.50 -17.18
N PHE A 242 -5.25 9.46 -15.98
CA PHE A 242 -5.54 10.42 -14.92
C PHE A 242 -5.29 11.87 -15.35
N ILE A 243 -4.20 12.17 -16.05
CA ILE A 243 -3.91 13.54 -16.51
C ILE A 243 -4.79 13.95 -17.68
N LYS A 244 -4.89 13.11 -18.72
CA LYS A 244 -5.48 13.51 -20.02
C LYS A 244 -6.99 13.39 -20.05
N GLU A 245 -7.54 12.30 -19.50
CA GLU A 245 -8.97 12.00 -19.59
C GLU A 245 -9.73 12.53 -18.37
N LEU A 246 -9.12 12.46 -17.17
CA LEU A 246 -9.74 12.93 -15.92
C LEU A 246 -9.35 14.36 -15.51
N GLY A 247 -8.49 15.04 -16.28
CA GLY A 247 -8.02 16.40 -15.95
C GLY A 247 -7.22 16.50 -14.65
N GLY A 248 -6.59 15.40 -14.23
CA GLY A 248 -5.96 15.25 -12.91
C GLY A 248 -4.81 16.22 -12.64
N VAL A 249 -4.85 16.88 -11.47
CA VAL A 249 -3.80 17.79 -11.02
C VAL A 249 -2.77 17.03 -10.16
N VAL A 250 -1.50 17.12 -10.53
CA VAL A 250 -0.40 16.45 -9.81
C VAL A 250 0.38 17.44 -8.96
N LEU A 251 0.28 17.27 -7.64
CA LEU A 251 1.11 17.99 -6.68
C LEU A 251 2.55 17.50 -6.76
N LYS A 252 3.49 18.44 -6.85
CA LYS A 252 4.92 18.14 -7.08
C LYS A 252 5.75 17.98 -5.80
N GLY A 253 5.13 18.16 -4.63
CA GLY A 253 5.75 17.96 -3.33
C GLY A 253 6.29 16.55 -3.11
N ILE A 254 7.14 16.44 -2.09
CA ILE A 254 7.58 15.20 -1.47
C ILE A 254 6.98 15.24 -0.06
N ASN A 255 6.34 14.15 0.37
CA ASN A 255 5.95 13.93 1.76
C ASN A 255 7.11 13.26 2.50
#